data_AF-A0A528BJE8-F1
#
_entry.id   AF-A0A528BJE8-F1
#
_cell.length_a   1.000
_cell.length_b   1.000
_cell.length_c   1.000
_cell.angle_alpha   90.00
_cell.angle_beta   90.00
_cell.angle_gamma   90.00
#
_symmetry.space_group_name_H-M   'P 1'
#
loop_
_entity.id
_entity.type
_entity.pdbx_description
1 polymer ?
#
loop_
_entity_poly.entity_id
_entity_poly.type
_entity_poly.pdbx_seq_one_letter_code
_entity_poly.pdbx_strand_id
1 'polypeptide(L)' 'MNIQFKALPTEDVRALQRGAPDAYGLIPERKISDGDGVPCRHCLKNVAAGEAYLVVAYRPFPELQPYAETGPIFL' A
#
# COMPACT_ATOMS: atom_id res chain seq x y z
N MET A 1 -11.42 6.19 25.47
CA MET A 1 -10.87 6.78 24.21
C MET A 1 -10.73 5.65 23.21
N ASN A 2 -11.36 5.73 22.03
CA ASN A 2 -11.38 4.64 21.06
C ASN A 2 -10.46 4.98 19.88
N ILE A 3 -9.47 4.14 19.59
CA ILE A 3 -8.57 4.32 18.45
C ILE A 3 -9.11 3.50 17.29
N GLN A 4 -9.15 4.10 16.10
CA GLN A 4 -9.59 3.43 14.88
C GLN A 4 -8.49 3.46 13.83
N PHE A 5 -8.21 2.30 13.26
CA PHE A 5 -7.32 2.14 12.11
C PHE A 5 -8.17 2.07 10.84
N LYS A 6 -7.90 2.95 9.87
CA LYS A 6 -8.61 2.99 8.59
C LYS A 6 -7.75 2.36 7.51
N ALA A 7 -8.27 1.33 6.87
CA ALA A 7 -7.70 0.73 5.67
C ALA A 7 -7.69 1.75 4.52
N LEU A 8 -6.83 1.50 3.53
CA LEU A 8 -6.91 2.21 2.26
C LEU A 8 -8.21 1.88 1.53
N PRO A 9 -8.78 2.81 0.74
CA PRO A 9 -9.97 2.53 -0.07
C PRO A 9 -9.75 1.33 -0.99
N THR A 10 -10.73 0.42 -1.04
CA THR A 10 -10.63 -0.81 -1.85
C THR A 10 -10.39 -0.51 -3.32
N GLU A 11 -11.03 0.52 -3.87
CA GLU A 11 -10.91 0.85 -5.30
C GLU A 11 -9.49 1.26 -5.68
N ASP A 12 -8.84 2.09 -4.86
CA ASP A 12 -7.44 2.52 -5.08
C ASP A 12 -6.50 1.31 -5.06
N VAL A 13 -6.68 0.42 -4.08
CA VAL A 13 -5.89 -0.81 -3.94
C VAL A 13 -6.11 -1.75 -5.13
N ARG A 14 -7.35 -1.90 -5.59
CA ARG A 14 -7.68 -2.74 -6.74
C ARG A 14 -7.10 -2.18 -8.04
N ALA A 15 -7.04 -0.86 -8.20
CA ALA A 15 -6.38 -0.25 -9.35
C ALA A 15 -4.88 -0.63 -9.37
N LEU A 16 -4.18 -0.47 -8.25
CA LEU A 16 -2.77 -0.84 -8.12
C LEU A 16 -2.54 -2.34 -8.34
N GLN A 17 -3.42 -3.20 -7.81
CA GLN A 17 -3.36 -4.66 -8.04
C GLN A 17 -3.57 -5.07 -9.50
N ARG A 18 -4.29 -4.26 -10.28
CA ARG A 18 -4.45 -4.44 -11.73
C ARG A 18 -3.31 -3.82 -12.55
N GLY A 19 -2.30 -3.24 -11.90
CA GLY A 19 -1.14 -2.63 -12.57
C GLY A 19 -1.31 -1.15 -12.89
N ALA A 20 -2.23 -0.43 -12.24
CA ALA A 20 -2.23 1.02 -12.33
C ALA A 20 -0.91 1.60 -11.77
N PRO A 21 -0.41 2.72 -12.31
CA PRO A 21 0.81 3.34 -11.82
C PRO A 21 0.67 3.84 -10.38
N ASP A 22 1.78 3.83 -9.65
CA ASP A 22 1.92 4.40 -8.31
C ASP A 22 2.04 5.93 -8.32
N ALA A 23 2.32 6.54 -7.17
CA ALA A 23 2.41 8.00 -7.04
C ALA A 23 3.54 8.63 -7.90
N TYR A 24 4.51 7.85 -8.35
CA TYR A 24 5.58 8.30 -9.25
C TYR A 24 5.38 7.85 -10.70
N GLY A 25 4.24 7.26 -11.04
CA GLY A 25 3.95 6.76 -12.37
C GLY A 25 4.63 5.42 -12.69
N LEU A 26 5.14 4.71 -11.69
CA LEU A 26 5.79 3.41 -11.85
C LEU A 26 4.81 2.27 -11.61
N ILE A 27 5.03 1.11 -12.24
CA ILE A 27 4.22 -0.08 -11.99
C ILE A 27 4.59 -0.65 -10.60
N PRO A 28 3.61 -0.96 -9.74
CA PRO A 28 3.83 -1.61 -8.45
C PRO A 28 4.75 -2.84 -8.53
N GLU A 29 5.73 -2.91 -7.63
CA GLU A 29 6.65 -4.05 -7.56
C GLU A 29 5.95 -5.24 -6.88
N ARG A 30 5.95 -6.40 -7.53
CA ARG A 30 5.37 -7.63 -6.96
C ARG A 30 6.44 -8.46 -6.27
N LYS A 31 6.16 -8.87 -5.03
CA LYS A 31 7.03 -9.75 -4.21
C LYS A 31 6.25 -10.89 -3.59
N ILE A 32 6.98 -11.87 -3.06
CA ILE A 32 6.44 -12.95 -2.21
C ILE A 32 6.94 -12.69 -0.80
N SER A 33 6.03 -12.75 0.19
CA SER A 33 6.39 -12.56 1.59
C SER A 33 7.10 -13.79 2.14
N ASP A 34 8.12 -13.56 2.97
CA ASP A 34 8.75 -14.59 3.81
C ASP A 34 7.99 -14.84 5.13
N GLY A 35 6.95 -14.05 5.40
CA GLY A 35 6.05 -14.17 6.54
C GLY A 35 6.31 -13.19 7.68
N ASP A 36 7.32 -12.32 7.58
CA ASP A 36 7.62 -11.32 8.61
C ASP A 36 7.80 -9.93 8.00
N GLY A 37 7.45 -8.88 8.76
CA GLY A 37 7.76 -7.50 8.38
C GLY A 37 6.98 -6.93 7.19
N VAL A 38 5.86 -7.53 6.76
CA VAL A 38 5.02 -7.03 5.65
C VAL A 38 3.62 -6.61 6.11
N PRO A 39 3.45 -5.47 6.81
CA PRO A 39 2.14 -4.97 7.22
C PRO A 39 1.34 -4.42 6.02
N CYS A 40 0.31 -5.15 5.59
CA CYS A 40 -0.56 -4.71 4.51
C CYS A 40 -1.44 -3.53 4.94
N ARG A 41 -1.32 -2.41 4.22
CA ARG A 41 -1.98 -1.15 4.56
C ARG A 41 -3.50 -1.16 4.27
N HIS A 42 -3.97 -2.12 3.47
CA HIS A 42 -5.39 -2.35 3.21
C HIS A 42 -5.99 -3.41 4.14
N CYS A 43 -5.34 -4.56 4.28
CA CYS A 43 -5.83 -5.67 5.11
C CYS A 43 -5.72 -5.41 6.62
N LEU A 44 -4.89 -4.44 7.03
CA LEU A 44 -4.59 -4.10 8.43
C LEU A 44 -4.06 -5.29 9.24
N LYS A 45 -3.28 -6.14 8.57
CA LYS A 45 -2.58 -7.30 9.13
C LYS A 45 -1.31 -7.58 8.31
N ASN A 46 -0.43 -8.41 8.82
CA ASN A 46 0.73 -8.86 8.06
C ASN A 46 0.30 -9.82 6.94
N VAL A 47 1.00 -9.75 5.81
CA VAL A 47 0.90 -10.74 4.71
C VAL A 47 1.57 -12.04 5.16
N ALA A 48 0.95 -13.19 4.86
CA ALA A 48 1.51 -14.47 5.28
C ALA A 48 2.65 -14.94 4.38
N ALA A 49 3.52 -15.82 4.91
CA ALA A 49 4.59 -16.44 4.15
C ALA A 49 4.05 -17.14 2.89
N GLY A 50 4.70 -16.91 1.75
CA GLY A 50 4.31 -17.48 0.46
C GLY A 50 3.18 -16.73 -0.25
N GLU A 51 2.52 -15.76 0.40
CA GLU A 51 1.55 -14.89 -0.27
C GLU A 51 2.24 -13.79 -1.06
N ALA A 52 1.65 -13.43 -2.20
CA ALA A 52 2.13 -12.33 -3.01
C ALA A 52 1.60 -11.00 -2.47
N TYR A 53 2.45 -9.98 -2.51
CA TYR A 53 2.12 -8.61 -2.13
C TYR A 53 2.74 -7.60 -3.10
N LEU A 54 2.31 -6.36 -3.01
CA LEU A 54 2.88 -5.24 -3.75
C LEU A 54 3.66 -4.29 -2.85
N VAL A 55 4.78 -3.77 -3.35
CA VAL A 55 5.45 -2.59 -2.82
C VAL A 55 5.10 -1.41 -3.72
N VAL A 56 4.57 -0.34 -3.11
CA VAL A 56 4.02 0.81 -3.85
C VAL A 56 4.50 2.12 -3.24
N ALA A 57 4.92 3.09 -4.06
CA ALA A 57 5.05 4.46 -3.60
C ALA A 57 3.65 5.09 -3.49
N TYR A 58 3.19 5.35 -2.27
CA TYR A 58 1.83 5.83 -2.02
C TYR A 58 1.84 7.21 -1.36
N ARG A 59 0.99 8.10 -1.87
CA ARG A 59 0.72 9.41 -1.30
C ARG A 59 -0.72 9.44 -0.77
N PRO A 60 -0.96 9.50 0.55
CA PRO A 60 -2.31 9.54 1.11
C PRO A 60 -3.00 10.91 1.01
N PHE A 61 -2.39 11.87 0.30
CA PHE A 61 -2.86 13.24 0.19
C PHE A 61 -3.40 13.51 -1.22
N PRO A 62 -4.58 14.15 -1.34
CA PRO A 62 -5.22 14.41 -2.62
C PRO A 62 -4.41 15.39 -3.48
N GLU A 63 -3.73 16.34 -2.85
CA GLU A 63 -2.98 17.41 -3.50
C GLU A 63 -1.51 17.43 -3.06
N LEU A 64 -0.65 18.01 -3.91
CA LEU A 64 0.75 18.26 -3.58
C LEU A 64 0.84 19.50 -2.68
N GLN A 65 1.40 19.31 -1.50
CA GLN A 65 1.71 20.37 -0.54
C GLN A 65 3.00 20.01 0.23
N PRO A 66 3.65 20.95 0.93
CA PRO A 66 4.98 20.74 1.52
C PRO A 66 5.12 19.52 2.47
N TYR A 67 4.03 19.08 3.08
CA TYR A 67 3.94 17.92 3.96
C TYR A 67 3.25 16.70 3.31
N ALA A 68 3.04 16.72 1.99
CA ALA A 68 2.39 15.62 1.27
C ALA A 68 3.40 14.53 0.95
N GLU A 69 3.85 13.86 2.01
CA GLU A 69 4.86 12.81 1.89
C GLU A 69 4.35 11.63 1.06
N THR A 70 5.27 11.07 0.28
CA THR A 70 5.08 9.84 -0.48
C THR A 70 6.07 8.84 0.04
N GLY A 71 5.59 7.66 0.43
CA GLY A 71 6.41 6.63 1.05
C GLY A 71 6.05 5.23 0.56
N PRO A 72 6.95 4.25 0.75
CA PRO A 72 6.67 2.88 0.40
C PRO A 72 5.62 2.29 1.36
N ILE A 73 4.67 1.56 0.81
CA ILE A 73 3.71 0.76 1.56
C ILE A 73 3.62 -0.66 1.00
N PHE A 74 3.00 -1.56 1.76
CA PHE A 74 2.68 -2.91 1.33
C PHE A 74 1.18 -3.10 1.12
N LEU A 75 0.78 -3.78 0.03
CA LEU A 75 -0.61 -4.11 -0.32
C LEU A 75 -0.79 -5.60 -0.58
#